data_AF-A0A6A3DXV9-F1
#
_entry.id   AF-A0A6A3DXV9-F1
#
_cell.length_a   1.000
_cell.length_b   1.000
_cell.length_c   1.000
_cell.angle_alpha   90.00
_cell.angle_beta   90.00
_cell.angle_gamma   90.00
#
_symmetry.space_group_name_H-M   'P 1'
#
loop_
_entity.id
_entity.type
_entity.pdbx_description
1 polymer ?
#
loop_
_entity_poly.entity_id
_entity_poly.type
_entity_poly.pdbx_seq_one_letter_code
_entity_poly.pdbx_strand_id
1 'polypeptide(L)'
;MPVSMWLKMVRQEVRRQAVTMGVEWNENQLYHEVASHLDGEAKRWFAAVMESVQPEEESINTLATMLRAKYMTQRSGPEVVDLLNTRRQIRRERLVDYAQALREIAERGEIGDDWQVSAFLKGMSSVTGATHVRGHRPKTLDEALKVAIPRSATTARGTGSGWKRR
;
A
#
# COMPACT_ATOMS: atom_id res chain seq x y z
N MET A 1 -0.82 18.71 -6.73
CA MET A 1 -0.17 17.55 -6.06
C MET A 1 -1.24 16.49 -5.80
N PRO A 2 -1.01 15.19 -6.06
CA PRO A 2 -2.00 14.14 -5.79
C PRO A 2 -2.30 13.98 -4.29
N VAL A 3 -3.56 13.76 -3.91
CA VAL A 3 -3.98 13.57 -2.51
C VAL A 3 -3.27 12.39 -1.85
N SER A 4 -3.02 11.30 -2.59
CA SER A 4 -2.24 10.16 -2.11
C SER A 4 -0.80 10.52 -1.72
N MET A 5 -0.17 11.44 -2.45
CA MET A 5 1.17 11.93 -2.16
C MET A 5 1.16 12.88 -0.96
N TRP A 6 0.16 13.74 -0.87
CA TRP A 6 -0.04 14.62 0.29
C TRP A 6 -0.28 13.83 1.58
N LEU A 7 -1.15 12.82 1.58
CA LEU A 7 -1.39 11.93 2.73
C LEU A 7 -0.12 11.18 3.17
N LYS A 8 0.74 10.79 2.22
CA LYS A 8 2.05 10.20 2.55
C LYS A 8 2.97 11.21 3.24
N MET A 9 2.99 12.46 2.79
CA MET A 9 3.79 13.52 3.45
C MET A 9 3.28 13.83 4.85
N VAL A 10 1.96 13.93 5.05
CA VAL A 10 1.37 14.11 6.39
C VAL A 10 1.82 12.98 7.33
N ARG A 11 1.75 11.72 6.90
CA ARG A 11 2.24 10.57 7.71
C ARG A 11 3.73 10.64 8.01
N GLN A 12 4.55 11.09 7.06
CA GLN A 12 6.00 11.24 7.26
C GLN A 12 6.30 12.37 8.25
N GLU A 13 5.56 13.48 8.17
CA GLU A 13 5.74 14.63 9.05
C GLU A 13 5.32 14.30 10.49
N VAL A 14 4.22 13.59 10.67
CA VAL A 14 3.76 13.12 12.00
C VAL A 14 4.79 12.19 12.63
N ARG A 15 5.35 11.25 11.85
CA ARG A 15 6.45 10.38 12.31
C ARG A 15 7.72 11.18 12.65
N ARG A 16 8.05 12.18 11.83
CA ARG A 16 9.20 13.06 12.06
C ARG A 16 9.05 13.82 13.38
N GLN A 17 7.86 14.37 13.65
CA GLN A 17 7.57 15.08 14.91
C GLN A 17 7.60 14.16 16.12
N ALA A 18 7.07 12.93 16.00
CA ALA A 18 7.16 11.94 17.06
C ALA A 18 8.63 11.60 17.41
N VAL A 19 9.49 11.41 16.39
CA VAL A 19 10.91 11.05 16.60
C VAL A 19 11.76 12.25 17.05
N THR A 20 11.46 13.45 16.55
CA THR A 20 12.31 14.65 16.77
C THR A 20 11.90 15.43 18.01
N MET A 21 10.59 15.50 18.28
CA MET A 21 10.02 16.32 19.36
C MET A 21 9.35 15.48 20.46
N GLY A 22 9.27 14.15 20.30
CA GLY A 22 8.61 13.27 21.28
C GLY A 22 7.11 13.49 21.38
N VAL A 23 6.49 14.11 20.36
CA VAL A 23 5.05 14.43 20.37
C VAL A 23 4.26 13.20 19.92
N GLU A 24 3.50 12.62 20.85
CA GLU A 24 2.45 11.66 20.52
C GLU A 24 1.16 12.42 20.22
N TRP A 25 0.80 12.46 18.93
CA TRP A 25 -0.44 13.06 18.49
C TRP A 25 -1.61 12.11 18.73
N ASN A 26 -2.64 12.58 19.44
CA ASN A 26 -3.93 11.87 19.48
C ASN A 26 -4.63 11.97 18.12
N GLU A 27 -5.39 10.96 17.70
CA GLU A 27 -6.06 10.90 16.40
C GLU A 27 -6.96 12.13 16.15
N ASN A 28 -7.66 12.62 17.19
CA ASN A 28 -8.49 13.83 17.10
C ASN A 28 -7.66 15.12 16.96
N GLN A 29 -6.50 15.21 17.60
CA GLN A 29 -5.61 16.37 17.45
C GLN A 29 -5.02 16.41 16.04
N LEU A 30 -4.59 15.25 15.54
CA LEU A 30 -4.13 15.04 14.18
C LEU A 30 -5.20 15.42 13.16
N TYR A 31 -6.46 15.09 13.43
CA TYR A 31 -7.59 15.44 12.57
C TYR A 31 -7.74 16.96 12.41
N HIS A 32 -7.77 17.71 13.51
CA HIS A 32 -7.88 19.16 13.47
C HIS A 32 -6.61 19.84 12.91
N GLU A 33 -5.43 19.30 13.20
CA GLU A 33 -4.16 19.83 12.69
C GLU A 33 -4.05 19.65 11.17
N VAL A 34 -4.43 18.48 10.65
CA VAL A 34 -4.40 18.23 9.21
C VAL A 34 -5.51 19.02 8.50
N ALA A 35 -6.67 19.20 9.15
CA ALA A 35 -7.73 20.07 8.67
C ALA A 35 -7.30 21.55 8.61
N SER A 36 -6.52 22.03 9.57
CA SER A 36 -6.04 23.42 9.60
C SER A 36 -5.05 23.73 8.46
N HIS A 37 -4.35 22.69 7.98
CA HIS A 37 -3.46 22.76 6.82
C HIS A 37 -4.19 22.71 5.47
N LEU A 38 -5.50 22.47 5.45
CA LEU A 38 -6.30 22.59 4.22
C LEU A 38 -6.50 24.07 3.88
N ASP A 39 -6.32 24.41 2.60
CA ASP A 39 -6.50 25.77 2.11
C ASP A 39 -7.38 25.81 0.85
N GLY A 40 -7.92 26.99 0.55
CA GLY A 40 -8.72 27.26 -0.63
C GLY A 40 -10.01 26.42 -0.72
N GLU A 41 -10.20 25.74 -1.85
CA GLU A 41 -11.39 24.93 -2.12
C GLU A 41 -11.50 23.73 -1.17
N ALA A 42 -10.37 23.12 -0.80
CA ALA A 42 -10.35 21.97 0.13
C ALA A 42 -10.84 22.36 1.52
N LYS A 43 -10.48 23.56 2.00
CA LYS A 43 -10.96 24.08 3.28
C LYS A 43 -12.47 24.33 3.28
N ARG A 44 -13.00 24.93 2.20
CA ARG A 44 -14.45 25.19 2.06
C ARG A 44 -15.25 23.90 1.97
N TRP A 45 -14.75 22.93 1.19
CA TRP A 45 -15.36 21.61 1.11
C TRP A 45 -15.32 20.88 2.45
N PHE A 46 -14.17 20.90 3.12
CA PHE A 46 -14.02 20.24 4.43
C PHE A 46 -14.97 20.84 5.47
N ALA A 47 -15.08 22.18 5.53
CA ALA A 47 -16.06 22.83 6.41
C ALA A 47 -17.50 22.38 6.14
N ALA A 48 -17.88 22.19 4.87
CA ALA A 48 -19.21 21.71 4.50
C ALA A 48 -19.45 20.24 4.85
N VAL A 49 -18.44 19.37 4.75
CA VAL A 49 -18.60 17.94 5.09
C VAL A 49 -18.45 17.69 6.60
N MET A 50 -17.64 18.48 7.30
CA MET A 50 -17.50 18.44 8.76
C MET A 50 -18.83 18.57 9.51
N GLU A 51 -19.74 19.42 9.02
CA GLU A 51 -21.08 19.54 9.63
C GLU A 51 -21.90 18.24 9.61
N SER A 52 -21.52 17.29 8.72
CA SER A 52 -22.17 15.98 8.61
C SER A 52 -21.44 14.84 9.32
N VAL A 53 -20.21 15.06 9.78
CA VAL A 53 -19.40 14.05 10.48
C VAL A 53 -19.70 14.15 11.97
N GLN A 54 -20.02 13.03 12.62
CA GLN A 54 -20.20 13.02 14.07
C GLN A 54 -18.85 13.13 14.78
N PRO A 55 -18.75 13.81 15.94
CA PRO A 55 -17.51 13.93 16.71
C PRO A 55 -16.83 12.59 17.02
N GLU A 56 -17.61 11.52 17.15
CA GLU A 56 -17.13 10.17 17.41
C GLU A 56 -16.46 9.51 16.19
N GLU A 57 -16.71 10.03 14.98
CA GLU A 57 -16.13 9.57 13.72
C GLU A 57 -14.96 10.44 13.25
N GLU A 58 -14.61 11.51 13.99
CA GLU A 58 -13.52 12.43 13.69
C GLU A 58 -12.14 11.79 13.86
N SER A 59 -11.73 11.01 12.86
CA SER A 59 -10.42 10.37 12.82
C SER A 59 -9.64 10.76 11.56
N ILE A 60 -8.32 10.64 11.63
CA ILE A 60 -7.45 10.82 10.46
C ILE A 60 -7.79 9.85 9.31
N ASN A 61 -8.34 8.68 9.63
CA ASN A 61 -8.79 7.70 8.64
C ASN A 61 -10.04 8.19 7.92
N THR A 62 -11.01 8.75 8.64
CA THR A 62 -12.23 9.37 8.08
C THR A 62 -11.86 10.52 7.15
N LEU A 63 -10.96 11.42 7.58
CA LEU A 63 -10.45 12.52 6.75
C LEU A 63 -9.80 12.00 5.46
N ALA A 64 -8.95 10.98 5.57
CA ALA A 64 -8.27 10.39 4.44
C ALA A 64 -9.26 9.74 3.46
N THR A 65 -10.31 9.08 3.96
CA THR A 65 -11.38 8.49 3.14
C THR A 65 -12.17 9.57 2.41
N MET A 66 -12.59 10.64 3.10
CA MET A 66 -13.32 11.75 2.48
C MET A 66 -12.50 12.47 1.41
N LEU A 67 -11.22 12.75 1.69
CA LEU A 67 -10.32 13.39 0.72
C LEU A 67 -10.09 12.50 -0.50
N ARG A 68 -9.98 11.18 -0.30
CA ARG A 68 -9.92 10.22 -1.42
C ARG A 68 -11.23 10.23 -2.21
N ALA A 69 -12.39 10.18 -1.56
CA ALA A 69 -13.68 10.17 -2.25
C ALA A 69 -13.92 11.46 -3.08
N LYS A 70 -13.50 12.63 -2.56
CA LYS A 70 -13.70 13.92 -3.22
C LYS A 70 -12.71 14.19 -4.35
N TYR A 71 -11.43 13.86 -4.16
CA TYR A 71 -10.34 14.29 -5.04
C TYR A 71 -9.62 13.15 -5.75
N MET A 72 -9.88 11.89 -5.39
CA MET A 72 -9.52 10.74 -6.21
C MET A 72 -10.79 10.22 -6.88
N THR A 73 -10.74 10.04 -8.20
CA THR A 73 -11.74 9.25 -8.90
C THR A 73 -11.63 7.82 -8.37
N GLN A 74 -12.48 7.44 -7.43
CA GLN A 74 -12.61 6.04 -7.03
C GLN A 74 -12.99 5.28 -8.30
N ARG A 75 -12.11 4.39 -8.75
CA ARG A 75 -12.45 3.49 -9.85
C ARG A 75 -13.43 2.48 -9.28
N SER A 76 -14.48 2.19 -10.04
CA SER A 76 -15.48 1.22 -9.60
C SER A 76 -14.80 -0.13 -9.36
N GLY A 77 -15.27 -0.90 -8.37
CA GLY A 77 -14.71 -2.22 -8.07
C GLY A 77 -14.46 -3.08 -9.33
N PRO A 78 -15.42 -3.19 -10.27
CA PRO A 78 -15.23 -3.92 -11.52
C PRO A 78 -14.07 -3.39 -12.39
N GLU A 79 -13.90 -2.08 -12.49
CA GLU A 79 -12.82 -1.45 -13.26
C GLU A 79 -11.44 -1.73 -12.64
N VAL A 80 -11.35 -1.71 -11.30
CA VAL A 80 -10.11 -2.04 -10.60
C VAL A 80 -9.79 -3.53 -10.72
N VAL A 81 -10.79 -4.41 -10.63
CA VAL A 81 -10.64 -5.84 -10.87
C VAL A 81 -10.15 -6.11 -12.29
N ASP A 82 -10.67 -5.41 -13.30
CA ASP A 82 -10.24 -5.56 -14.69
C ASP A 82 -8.78 -5.13 -14.89
N LEU A 83 -8.37 -4.00 -14.29
CA LEU A 83 -6.98 -3.55 -14.29
C LEU A 83 -6.05 -4.52 -13.58
N LEU A 84 -6.47 -5.06 -12.43
CA LEU A 84 -5.71 -6.07 -11.69
C LEU A 84 -5.52 -7.34 -12.52
N ASN A 85 -6.56 -7.82 -13.21
CA ASN A 85 -6.47 -9.00 -14.07
C ASN A 85 -5.66 -8.75 -15.35
N THR A 86 -5.69 -7.52 -15.87
CA THR A 86 -4.91 -7.12 -17.05
C THR A 86 -3.43 -6.96 -16.71
N ARG A 87 -3.11 -6.59 -15.47
CA ARG A 87 -1.73 -6.37 -15.00
C ARG A 87 -1.01 -7.71 -14.78
N ARG A 88 -0.24 -8.14 -15.78
CA ARG A 88 0.67 -9.30 -15.71
C ARG A 88 2.08 -8.90 -15.37
N GLN A 89 2.85 -9.79 -14.75
CA GLN A 89 4.27 -9.59 -14.47
C GLN A 89 5.05 -9.37 -15.78
N ILE A 90 5.78 -8.27 -15.86
CA ILE A 90 6.61 -7.95 -17.03
C ILE A 90 7.86 -8.84 -17.03
N ARG A 91 8.37 -9.19 -18.22
CA ARG A 91 9.58 -10.00 -18.35
C ARG A 91 10.75 -9.29 -17.64
N ARG A 92 11.38 -9.97 -16.66
CA ARG A 92 12.45 -9.45 -15.77
C ARG A 92 12.00 -8.48 -14.67
N GLU A 93 10.71 -8.23 -14.50
CA GLU A 93 10.18 -7.50 -13.34
C GLU A 93 10.30 -8.35 -12.07
N ARG A 94 10.79 -7.78 -10.97
CA ARG A 94 10.86 -8.50 -9.69
C ARG A 94 9.46 -8.66 -9.11
N LEU A 95 9.21 -9.78 -8.43
CA LEU A 95 7.91 -10.04 -7.81
C LEU A 95 7.49 -8.95 -6.81
N VAL A 96 8.46 -8.33 -6.13
CA VAL A 96 8.22 -7.21 -5.20
C VAL A 96 7.67 -5.98 -5.95
N ASP A 97 8.28 -5.64 -7.09
CA ASP A 97 7.87 -4.48 -7.90
C ASP A 97 6.49 -4.75 -8.54
N TYR A 98 6.24 -6.00 -8.97
CA TYR A 98 4.95 -6.45 -9.48
C TYR A 98 3.84 -6.39 -8.42
N ALA A 99 4.10 -6.88 -7.20
CA ALA A 99 3.16 -6.81 -6.10
C ALA A 99 2.85 -5.37 -5.68
N GLN A 100 3.85 -4.49 -5.67
CA GLN A 100 3.67 -3.06 -5.41
C GLN A 100 2.76 -2.41 -6.45
N ALA A 101 2.92 -2.74 -7.74
CA ALA A 101 2.04 -2.24 -8.79
C ALA A 101 0.58 -2.71 -8.63
N LEU A 102 0.36 -3.96 -8.18
CA LEU A 102 -0.99 -4.45 -7.87
C LEU A 102 -1.61 -3.70 -6.67
N ARG A 103 -0.82 -3.40 -5.63
CA ARG A 103 -1.29 -2.58 -4.49
C ARG A 103 -1.71 -1.19 -4.94
N GLU A 104 -0.94 -0.55 -5.80
CA GLU A 104 -1.27 0.79 -6.29
C GLU A 104 -2.56 0.83 -7.12
N ILE A 105 -2.90 -0.28 -7.79
CA ILE A 105 -4.18 -0.43 -8.49
C ILE A 105 -5.31 -0.64 -7.48
N ALA A 106 -5.10 -1.52 -6.48
CA ALA A 106 -6.08 -1.80 -5.45
C ALA A 106 -6.27 -0.67 -4.42
N GLU A 107 -5.32 0.27 -4.28
CA GLU A 107 -5.51 1.49 -3.49
C GLU A 107 -6.50 2.47 -4.15
N ARG A 108 -6.82 2.30 -5.44
CA ARG A 108 -7.68 3.21 -6.22
C ARG A 108 -9.15 2.82 -6.24
N GLY A 109 -9.50 1.65 -5.73
CA GLY A 109 -10.87 1.30 -5.36
C GLY A 109 -10.82 0.25 -4.27
N GLU A 110 -11.70 0.34 -3.29
CA GLU A 110 -11.71 -0.43 -2.04
C GLU A 110 -11.79 -1.96 -2.27
N ILE A 111 -10.69 -2.55 -2.73
CA ILE A 111 -10.61 -3.92 -3.20
C ILE A 111 -9.91 -4.74 -2.12
N GLY A 112 -10.62 -5.73 -1.61
CA GLY A 112 -10.11 -6.65 -0.60
C GLY A 112 -8.92 -7.49 -1.08
N ASP A 113 -8.13 -7.97 -0.12
CA ASP A 113 -6.89 -8.71 -0.35
C ASP A 113 -7.07 -9.96 -1.23
N ASP A 114 -8.24 -10.61 -1.18
CA ASP A 114 -8.57 -11.79 -1.97
C ASP A 114 -8.44 -11.54 -3.49
N TRP A 115 -8.85 -10.37 -3.95
CA TRP A 115 -8.74 -9.98 -5.36
C TRP A 115 -7.30 -9.69 -5.76
N GLN A 116 -6.50 -9.10 -4.87
CA GLN A 116 -5.08 -8.85 -5.10
C GLN A 116 -4.29 -10.16 -5.20
N VAL A 117 -4.56 -11.12 -4.31
CA VAL A 117 -3.94 -12.45 -4.32
C VAL A 117 -4.32 -13.22 -5.58
N SER A 118 -5.59 -13.18 -5.97
CA SER A 118 -6.08 -13.82 -7.20
C SER A 118 -5.41 -13.24 -8.45
N ALA A 119 -5.29 -11.91 -8.53
CA ALA A 119 -4.60 -11.23 -9.63
C ALA A 119 -3.10 -11.55 -9.67
N PHE A 120 -2.43 -11.55 -8.52
CA PHE A 120 -1.01 -11.91 -8.40
C PHE A 120 -0.74 -13.33 -8.90
N LEU A 121 -1.52 -14.31 -8.44
CA LEU A 121 -1.37 -15.70 -8.88
C LEU A 121 -1.63 -15.89 -10.38
N LYS A 122 -2.61 -15.18 -10.94
CA LYS A 122 -2.95 -15.25 -12.38
C LYS A 122 -1.92 -14.54 -13.26
N GLY A 123 -1.32 -13.46 -12.78
CA GLY A 123 -0.40 -12.64 -13.56
C GLY A 123 1.08 -12.96 -13.37
N MET A 124 1.45 -13.85 -12.44
CA MET A 124 2.81 -14.37 -12.30
C MET A 124 3.32 -15.00 -13.59
N SER A 125 4.56 -14.67 -13.97
CA SER A 125 5.18 -15.24 -15.19
C SER A 125 5.59 -16.70 -15.02
N SER A 126 5.78 -17.17 -13.77
CA SER A 126 6.16 -18.54 -13.44
C SER A 126 4.96 -19.35 -12.99
N VAL A 127 4.52 -20.29 -13.83
CA VAL A 127 3.41 -21.21 -13.52
C VAL A 127 3.74 -22.10 -12.33
N THR A 128 4.98 -22.59 -12.23
CA THR A 128 5.44 -23.42 -11.10
C THR A 128 5.46 -22.63 -9.78
N GLY A 129 5.90 -21.37 -9.84
CA GLY A 129 5.86 -20.47 -8.68
C GLY A 129 4.42 -20.17 -8.24
N ALA A 130 3.53 -19.91 -9.19
CA ALA A 130 2.11 -19.69 -8.90
C ALA A 130 1.45 -20.92 -8.25
N THR A 131 1.75 -22.13 -8.72
CA THR A 131 1.25 -23.37 -8.12
C THR A 131 1.78 -23.57 -6.70
N HIS A 132 3.07 -23.28 -6.46
CA HIS A 132 3.68 -23.36 -5.14
C HIS A 132 3.01 -22.41 -4.15
N VAL A 133 2.83 -21.15 -4.54
CA VAL A 133 2.17 -20.12 -3.70
C VAL A 133 0.70 -20.49 -3.47
N ARG A 134 0.00 -20.98 -4.49
CA ARG A 134 -1.40 -21.41 -4.38
C ARG A 134 -1.59 -22.54 -3.38
N GLY A 135 -0.63 -23.46 -3.28
CA GLY A 135 -0.64 -24.53 -2.27
C GLY A 135 -0.62 -24.02 -0.83
N HIS A 136 -0.06 -22.84 -0.59
CA HIS A 136 0.04 -22.24 0.74
C HIS A 136 -1.17 -21.38 1.11
N ARG A 137 -2.15 -21.22 0.20
CA ARG A 137 -3.39 -20.44 0.39
C ARG A 137 -3.16 -19.10 1.13
N PRO A 138 -2.32 -18.20 0.58
CA PRO A 138 -2.10 -16.90 1.18
C PRO A 138 -3.40 -16.10 1.23
N LYS A 139 -3.63 -15.39 2.33
CA LYS A 139 -4.77 -14.48 2.49
C LYS A 139 -4.43 -13.05 2.09
N THR A 140 -3.15 -12.71 2.05
CA THR A 140 -2.67 -11.38 1.72
C THR A 140 -1.60 -11.41 0.64
N LEU A 141 -1.44 -10.29 -0.07
CA LEU A 141 -0.41 -10.16 -1.08
C LEU A 141 1.01 -10.27 -0.48
N ASP A 142 1.21 -9.82 0.77
CA ASP A 142 2.47 -9.99 1.50
C ASP A 142 2.80 -11.46 1.77
N GLU A 143 1.81 -12.26 2.20
CA GLU A 143 2.00 -13.69 2.39
C GLU A 143 2.34 -14.39 1.07
N ALA A 144 1.62 -14.04 0.00
CA ALA A 144 1.88 -14.57 -1.34
C ALA A 144 3.31 -14.24 -1.80
N LEU A 145 3.77 -12.99 -1.58
CA LEU A 145 5.12 -12.55 -1.90
C LEU A 145 6.19 -13.30 -1.09
N LYS A 146 5.96 -13.49 0.22
CA LYS A 146 6.88 -14.18 1.12
C LYS A 146 7.06 -15.65 0.74
N VAL A 147 6.01 -16.31 0.26
CA VAL A 147 6.06 -17.69 -0.23
C VAL A 147 6.68 -17.75 -1.63
N ALA A 148 6.41 -16.74 -2.48
CA ALA A 148 6.90 -16.70 -3.86
C ALA A 148 8.40 -16.40 -3.97
N ILE A 149 8.97 -15.66 -3.01
CA ILE A 149 10.41 -15.37 -2.94
C ILE A 149 11.09 -16.48 -2.14
N PRO A 150 11.85 -17.39 -2.78
CA PRO A 150 12.66 -18.35 -2.03
C PRO A 150 13.69 -17.57 -1.22
N ARG A 151 13.93 -17.93 0.05
CA ARG A 151 14.99 -17.34 0.90
C ARG A 151 16.42 -17.67 0.42
N SER A 152 16.65 -17.84 -0.87
CA SER A 152 17.97 -18.17 -1.44
C SER A 152 18.64 -16.92 -2.00
N ALA A 153 18.99 -15.97 -1.12
CA ALA A 153 19.97 -14.92 -1.42
C ALA A 153 20.83 -14.54 -0.21
N THR A 154 20.99 -15.42 0.77
CA THR A 154 21.95 -15.23 1.88
C THR A 154 22.57 -16.55 2.34
N THR A 155 23.28 -17.22 1.43
CA THR A 155 24.43 -18.06 1.80
C THR A 155 25.53 -17.91 0.75
N ALA A 156 25.96 -16.67 0.52
CA ALA A 156 27.29 -16.39 0.03
C ALA A 156 28.20 -16.12 1.25
N ARG A 157 28.61 -17.16 1.98
CA ARG A 157 29.75 -17.06 2.91
C ARG A 157 30.30 -18.43 3.29
N GLY A 158 31.48 -18.77 2.75
CA GLY A 158 32.47 -19.58 3.45
C GLY A 158 32.65 -21.04 3.01
N THR A 159 33.18 -21.27 1.81
CA THR A 159 34.11 -22.40 1.61
C THR A 159 35.51 -21.84 1.38
N GLY A 160 36.18 -21.51 2.49
CA GLY A 160 37.63 -21.45 2.51
C GLY A 160 38.16 -22.87 2.51
N SER A 161 38.76 -23.30 1.39
CA SER A 161 39.47 -24.58 1.29
C SER A 161 40.80 -24.36 0.59
N GLY A 162 41.81 -24.04 1.40
CA GLY A 162 43.18 -24.56 1.30
C GLY A 162 43.90 -24.45 -0.03
N TRP A 163 44.69 -23.40 -0.18
CA TRP A 163 45.96 -23.49 -0.89
C TRP A 163 46.83 -24.57 -0.21
N LYS A 164 47.15 -25.66 -0.91
CA LYS A 164 48.27 -26.52 -0.55
C LYS A 164 49.24 -26.53 -1.73
N ARG A 165 50.34 -25.80 -1.55
CA ARG A 165 51.55 -25.94 -2.35
C ARG A 165 52.03 -27.40 -2.24
N ARG A 166 52.39 -27.99 -3.36
CA ARG A 166 53.53 -28.89 -3.48
C ARG A 166 54.39 -28.37 -4.62
#